data_AF-A0A8S9FPX3-F1
#
_entry.id   AF-A0A8S9FPX3-F1
#
_cell.length_a   1.000
_cell.length_b   1.000
_cell.length_c   1.000
_cell.angle_alpha   90.00
_cell.angle_beta   90.00
_cell.angle_gamma   90.00
#
_symmetry.space_group_name_H-M   'P 1'
#
loop_
_entity.id
_entity.type
_entity.pdbx_description
1 polymer ?
#
loop_
_entity_poly.entity_id
_entity_poly.type
_entity_poly.pdbx_seq_one_letter_code
_entity_poly.pdbx_strand_id
1 'polypeptide(L)' 'MVGSINFVRKEGDHVKKGDELGYFSFGGSTVICVFEKNSIRIDEDLLANSGRSLETLVSVGMQLGVSTRTFAGST' A
#
# COMPACT_ATOMS: atom_id res chain seq x y z
N MET A 1 -22.82 1.84 -4.10
CA MET A 1 -21.66 1.30 -3.38
C MET A 1 -20.84 2.48 -2.92
N VAL A 2 -20.78 2.79 -1.62
CA VAL A 2 -20.06 3.98 -1.11
C VAL A 2 -18.79 3.49 -0.43
N GLY A 3 -17.64 3.94 -0.92
CA GLY A 3 -16.36 3.76 -0.20
C GLY A 3 -16.22 4.91 0.80
N SER A 4 -16.16 4.59 2.09
CA SER A 4 -15.80 5.55 3.13
C SER A 4 -14.48 5.12 3.78
N ILE A 5 -13.74 6.08 4.32
CA ILE A 5 -12.57 5.80 5.16
C ILE A 5 -12.97 5.96 6.62
N ASN A 6 -12.67 4.94 7.44
CA ASN A 6 -12.88 4.99 8.89
C ASN A 6 -11.52 5.03 9.55
N PHE A 7 -11.24 6.09 10.28
CA PHE A 7 -10.00 6.23 11.04
C PHE A 7 -10.14 5.53 12.39
N VAL A 8 -9.19 4.67 12.72
CA VAL A 8 -9.09 4.00 14.03
C VAL A 8 -8.32 4.88 15.02
N ARG A 9 -7.43 5.74 14.51
CA ARG A 9 -6.62 6.68 15.30
C ARG A 9 -7.27 8.05 15.40
N LYS A 10 -6.97 8.74 16.49
CA LYS A 10 -7.47 10.09 16.77
C LYS A 10 -6.39 11.13 16.55
N GLU A 11 -6.82 12.37 16.35
CA GLU A 11 -5.90 13.50 16.30
C GLU A 11 -5.09 13.57 17.60
N GLY A 12 -3.77 13.71 17.47
CA GLY A 12 -2.83 13.71 18.59
C GLY A 12 -2.24 12.34 18.93
N ASP A 13 -2.71 11.24 18.33
CA ASP A 13 -2.11 9.93 18.54
C ASP A 13 -0.72 9.84 17.87
N HIS A 14 0.26 9.31 18.62
CA HIS A 14 1.55 8.93 18.04
C HIS A 14 1.46 7.55 17.39
N VAL A 15 1.69 7.49 16.08
CA VAL A 15 1.72 6.23 15.31
C VAL A 15 3.13 5.90 14.85
N LYS A 16 3.46 4.61 14.85
CA LYS A 16 4.71 4.07 14.28
C LYS A 16 4.45 3.51 12.88
N LYS A 17 5.52 3.35 12.10
CA LYS A 17 5.43 2.70 10.78
C LYS A 17 4.91 1.27 10.96
N GLY A 18 3.82 0.94 10.27
CA GLY A 18 3.15 -0.36 10.36
C GLY A 18 1.92 -0.37 11.25
N ASP A 19 1.66 0.71 12.00
CA ASP A 19 0.43 0.82 12.79
C ASP A 19 -0.78 1.05 11.89
N GLU A 20 -1.89 0.40 12.22
CA GLU A 20 -3.17 0.65 11.57
C GLU A 20 -3.65 2.08 11.87
N LEU A 21 -3.88 2.83 10.80
CA LEU A 21 -4.44 4.19 10.86
C LEU A 21 -5.96 4.19 10.67
N GLY A 22 -6.47 3.26 9.87
CA GLY A 22 -7.86 3.16 9.47
C GLY A 22 -8.06 2.15 8.36
N TYR A 23 -9.31 1.99 7.94
CA TYR A 23 -9.70 1.05 6.88
C TYR A 23 -10.77 1.66 5.97
N PHE A 24 -10.83 1.15 4.74
CA PHE A 24 -11.88 1.49 3.78
C PHE A 24 -13.10 0.58 3.98
N SER A 25 -14.28 1.16 4.09
CA SER A 25 -15.54 0.40 4.05
C SER A 25 -15.80 -0.15 2.65
N PHE A 26 -16.53 -1.26 2.58
CA PHE A 26 -16.90 -1.92 1.34
C PHE A 26 -17.62 -0.96 0.38
N GLY A 27 -16.97 -0.69 -0.74
CA GLY A 27 -17.35 0.31 -1.72
C GLY A 27 -16.41 0.18 -2.90
N GLY A 28 -16.83 0.57 -4.10
CA GLY A 28 -15.98 0.54 -5.30
C GLY A 28 -14.94 1.65 -5.25
N SER A 29 -14.07 1.61 -4.25
CA SER A 29 -13.03 2.62 -4.01
C SER A 29 -11.76 2.25 -4.77
N THR A 30 -11.17 3.22 -5.45
CA THR A 30 -9.81 3.12 -6.00
C THR A 30 -8.83 3.69 -4.98
N VAL A 31 -7.76 2.95 -4.71
CA VAL A 31 -6.64 3.41 -3.87
C VAL A 31 -5.45 3.71 -4.77
N ILE A 32 -4.85 4.89 -4.59
CA ILE A 32 -3.60 5.27 -5.26
C ILE A 32 -2.52 5.38 -4.17
N CYS A 33 -1.48 4.55 -4.28
CA CYS A 33 -0.32 4.60 -3.39
C CYS A 33 0.83 5.34 -4.08
N VAL A 34 1.30 6.43 -3.48
CA VAL A 34 2.43 7.22 -3.99
C VAL A 34 3.63 7.03 -3.07
N PHE A 35 4.78 6.77 -3.68
CA PHE A 35 6.03 6.52 -2.97
C PHE A 35 7.10 7.52 -3.42
N GLU A 36 8.08 7.76 -2.57
CA GLU A 36 9.26 8.52 -2.98
C GLU A 36 10.02 7.80 -4.09
N LYS A 37 10.71 8.58 -4.93
CA LYS A 37 11.52 8.02 -6.01
C LYS A 37 12.53 7.02 -5.44
N ASN A 38 12.62 5.85 -6.06
CA ASN A 38 13.52 4.77 -5.70
C ASN A 38 13.32 4.21 -4.27
N SER A 39 12.16 4.39 -3.61
CA SER A 39 11.91 3.84 -2.27
C SER A 39 11.23 2.45 -2.25
N ILE A 40 10.79 1.97 -3.41
CA ILE A 40 10.11 0.68 -3.56
C ILE A 40 10.54 0.00 -4.86
N ARG A 41 10.74 -1.32 -4.82
CA ARG A 41 10.85 -2.20 -5.98
C ARG A 41 9.51 -2.91 -6.12
N ILE A 42 8.75 -2.59 -7.17
CA ILE A 42 7.50 -3.26 -7.51
C ILE A 42 7.79 -4.65 -8.08
N ASP A 43 6.91 -5.61 -7.82
CA ASP A 43 7.06 -6.98 -8.30
C ASP A 43 7.00 -7.06 -9.83
N GLU A 44 7.78 -7.97 -10.40
CA GLU A 44 8.01 -8.04 -11.86
C GLU A 44 6.77 -8.45 -12.65
N ASP A 45 5.90 -9.25 -12.06
CA ASP A 45 4.62 -9.67 -12.65
C ASP A 45 3.65 -8.49 -12.80
N LEU A 46 3.56 -7.63 -11.78
CA LEU A 46 2.76 -6.40 -11.83
C LEU A 46 3.28 -5.44 -12.92
N LEU A 47 4.61 -5.30 -13.04
CA LEU A 47 5.22 -4.48 -14.10
C LEU A 47 4.97 -5.07 -15.49
N ALA A 48 5.11 -6.39 -15.65
CA ALA A 48 4.88 -7.07 -16.93
C ALA A 48 3.41 -6.98 -17.37
N ASN A 49 2.47 -7.19 -16.45
CA ASN A 49 1.04 -7.05 -16.72
C ASN A 49 0.66 -5.60 -17.06
N SER A 50 1.20 -4.63 -16.31
CA SER A 50 0.99 -3.20 -16.56
C SER A 50 1.52 -2.79 -17.94
N GLY A 51 2.70 -3.27 -18.34
CA GLY A 51 3.26 -3.03 -19.67
C GLY A 51 2.41 -3.58 -20.82
N ARG A 52 1.53 -4.56 -20.53
CA ARG A 52 0.57 -5.15 -21.46
C ARG A 52 -0.85 -4.59 -21.31
N SER A 53 -1.05 -3.58 -20.47
CA SER A 53 -2.38 -3.03 -20.13
C SER A 53 -3.36 -4.07 -19.57
N LEU A 54 -2.85 -5.02 -18.78
CA LEU A 54 -3.65 -6.07 -18.13
C LEU A 54 -3.91 -5.70 -16.66
N GLU A 55 -5.17 -5.83 -16.24
CA GLU A 55 -5.53 -5.77 -14.83
C GLU A 55 -5.02 -7.01 -14.10
N THR A 56 -4.39 -6.81 -12.95
CA THR A 56 -3.93 -7.93 -12.10
C THR A 56 -4.88 -8.06 -10.91
N LEU A 57 -5.52 -9.22 -10.77
CA LEU A 57 -6.26 -9.56 -9.57
C LEU A 57 -5.27 -9.78 -8.41
N VAL A 58 -5.38 -8.98 -7.36
CA VAL A 58 -4.58 -9.11 -6.14
C VAL A 58 -5.50 -9.40 -4.95
N SER A 59 -5.01 -10.24 -4.03
CA SER A 59 -5.71 -10.64 -2.81
C SER A 59 -4.98 -10.14 -1.57
N VAL A 60 -5.70 -9.99 -0.45
CA VAL A 60 -5.10 -9.61 0.83
C VAL A 60 -3.99 -10.59 1.20
N GLY A 61 -2.82 -10.06 1.58
CA GLY A 61 -1.63 -10.84 1.90
C GLY A 61 -0.68 -11.08 0.72
N MET A 62 -1.07 -10.73 -0.51
CA MET A 62 -0.15 -10.73 -1.64
C MET A 62 0.86 -9.58 -1.53
N GLN A 63 2.11 -9.87 -1.89
CA GLN A 63 3.13 -8.85 -2.05
C GLN A 63 2.85 -8.03 -3.32
N LEU A 64 3.09 -6.72 -3.25
CA LEU A 64 3.03 -5.81 -4.40
C LEU A 64 4.40 -5.19 -4.71
N GLY A 65 5.36 -5.37 -3.82
CA GLY A 65 6.68 -4.78 -3.89
C GLY A 65 7.36 -4.74 -2.53
N VAL A 66 8.67 -4.50 -2.55
CA VAL A 66 9.53 -4.47 -1.37
C VAL A 66 10.21 -3.11 -1.25
N SER A 67 10.29 -2.59 -0.02
CA SER A 67 11.04 -1.37 0.28
C SER A 67 12.52 -1.56 -0.08
N THR A 68 13.06 -0.64 -0.88
CA THR A 68 14.50 -0.60 -1.23
C THR A 68 15.33 0.13 -0.18
N ARG A 69 14.68 0.81 0.77
CA ARG A 69 15.37 1.48 1.87
C ARG A 69 15.91 0.43 2.84
N THR A 70 17.22 0.39 3.00
CA THR A 70 17.87 -0.33 4.11
C THR A 70 17.56 0.40 5.42
N PHE A 71 16.98 -0.30 6.39
CA PHE A 71 16.86 0.23 7.74
C PHE A 71 18.25 0.26 8.37
N ALA A 72 18.78 1.46 8.64
CA ALA A 72 20.08 1.66 9.28
C ALA A 72 20.05 1.37 10.80
N GLY A 73 19.40 0.28 11.21
CA GLY A 73 19.12 -0.01 12.63
C GLY A 73 19.11 -1.49 12.99
N SER A 74 19.65 -2.38 12.17
CA SER A 74 19.95 -3.75 12.58
C SER A 74 21.42 -3.84 13.02
N THR A 75 21.67 -3.45 14.27
CA THR A 75 22.81 -3.93 15.06
C THR A 75 22.25 -4.49 16.35
#